data_AF-A0A953CHP4-F1
#
_entry.id   AF-A0A953CHP4-F1
#
_cell.length_a   1.000
_cell.length_b   1.000
_cell.length_c   1.000
_cell.angle_alpha   90.00
_cell.angle_beta   90.00
_cell.angle_gamma   90.00
#
_symmetry.space_group_name_H-M   'P 1'
#
loop_
_entity.id
_entity.type
_entity.pdbx_description
1 polymer ?
#
loop_
_entity_poly.entity_id
_entity_poly.type
_entity_poly.pdbx_seq_one_letter_code
_entity_poly.pdbx_strand_id
1 'polypeptide(L)'
;MLRNLFFRSAAGPRATLRAGAARLAMLASVAGFAALAAATPAAAQGAQPAGAAATAVAPRPVDRIVAVVNSEAITASELALRMKVAERQLRAQNIEAPPTDVLEKQVLERMIVDRAQLQAARDAGIRVDNA
;
A
#
# COMPACT_ATOMS: atom_id res chain seq x y z
N MET A 1 2.80 -19.00 39.22
CA MET A 1 1.48 -19.39 38.68
C MET A 1 0.51 -18.22 38.86
N LEU A 2 -0.41 -18.01 37.91
CA LEU A 2 -1.40 -16.91 37.79
C LEU A 2 -0.91 -15.63 37.07
N ARG A 3 -1.09 -15.59 35.74
CA ARG A 3 -1.69 -14.41 35.04
C ARG A 3 -2.10 -14.69 33.59
N ASN A 4 -2.65 -15.86 33.28
CA ASN A 4 -3.18 -16.16 31.95
C ASN A 4 -4.71 -16.02 31.95
N LEU A 5 -5.20 -14.77 32.00
CA LEU A 5 -6.63 -14.50 32.26
C LEU A 5 -7.24 -13.35 31.46
N PHE A 6 -6.78 -13.07 30.24
CA PHE A 6 -7.36 -11.97 29.43
C PHE A 6 -7.68 -12.26 27.97
N PHE A 7 -7.64 -13.53 27.51
CA PHE A 7 -7.97 -13.84 26.11
C PHE A 7 -9.10 -14.85 25.90
N ARG A 8 -9.97 -15.05 26.91
CA ARG A 8 -11.19 -15.85 26.74
C ARG A 8 -12.43 -14.95 26.61
N SER A 9 -13.18 -15.21 25.52
CA SER A 9 -14.56 -14.76 25.25
C SER A 9 -14.67 -13.35 24.66
N ALA A 10 -15.35 -13.05 23.56
CA ALA A 10 -16.33 -13.70 22.68
C ALA A 10 -16.17 -13.04 21.28
N ALA A 11 -16.71 -13.43 20.14
CA ALA A 11 -17.83 -14.26 19.71
C ALA A 11 -17.59 -14.57 18.21
N GLY A 12 -18.02 -15.75 17.73
CA GLY A 12 -18.40 -15.89 16.31
C GLY A 12 -19.86 -15.44 16.11
N PRO A 13 -20.55 -15.77 15.00
CA PRO A 13 -20.07 -16.16 13.66
C PRO A 13 -20.88 -15.47 12.51
N ARG A 14 -20.56 -15.80 11.25
CA ARG A 14 -21.40 -15.72 10.01
C ARG A 14 -21.58 -14.37 9.31
N ALA A 15 -20.89 -14.25 8.18
CA ALA A 15 -21.45 -13.77 6.90
C ALA A 15 -20.50 -14.25 5.79
N THR A 16 -20.70 -15.44 5.21
CA THR A 16 -21.44 -15.61 3.94
C THR A 16 -21.80 -14.30 3.26
N LEU A 17 -21.12 -13.96 2.16
CA LEU A 17 -21.83 -13.62 0.93
C LEU A 17 -20.95 -13.92 -0.30
N ARG A 18 -21.66 -14.40 -1.31
CA ARG A 18 -21.26 -15.06 -2.54
C ARG A 18 -21.53 -14.10 -3.71
N ALA A 19 -20.94 -14.40 -4.87
CA ALA A 19 -21.27 -13.88 -6.21
C ALA A 19 -20.62 -12.56 -6.62
N GLY A 20 -20.31 -12.28 -7.89
CA GLY A 20 -20.47 -12.98 -9.19
C GLY A 20 -19.71 -12.13 -10.24
N ALA A 21 -18.92 -12.69 -11.15
CA ALA A 21 -19.30 -13.23 -12.46
C ALA A 21 -20.05 -12.25 -13.40
N ALA A 22 -19.36 -11.73 -14.42
CA ALA A 22 -19.81 -11.34 -15.78
C ALA A 22 -18.72 -10.41 -16.37
N ARG A 23 -17.90 -10.71 -17.40
CA ARG A 23 -18.08 -11.30 -18.75
C ARG A 23 -19.14 -10.59 -19.60
N LEU A 24 -18.66 -9.77 -20.55
CA LEU A 24 -18.98 -9.69 -22.00
C LEU A 24 -18.51 -8.30 -22.47
N ALA A 25 -17.55 -8.10 -23.39
CA ALA A 25 -17.45 -8.54 -24.78
C ALA A 25 -18.65 -8.10 -25.65
N MET A 26 -18.51 -6.95 -26.32
CA MET A 26 -19.35 -6.54 -27.46
C MET A 26 -18.55 -5.50 -28.27
N LEU A 27 -17.93 -5.88 -29.40
CA LEU A 27 -18.46 -5.90 -30.78
C LEU A 27 -18.73 -4.50 -31.38
N ALA A 28 -17.96 -4.13 -32.41
CA ALA A 28 -18.50 -3.57 -33.65
C ALA A 28 -17.39 -3.47 -34.70
N SER A 29 -17.39 -4.44 -35.62
CA SER A 29 -16.70 -4.39 -36.91
C SER A 29 -17.67 -3.78 -37.92
N VAL A 30 -17.27 -2.75 -38.66
CA VAL A 30 -17.90 -2.43 -39.95
C VAL A 30 -16.80 -2.08 -40.94
N ALA A 31 -16.67 -2.98 -41.92
CA ALA A 31 -15.89 -2.82 -43.12
C ALA A 31 -16.66 -2.03 -44.18
N GLY A 32 -15.93 -1.30 -45.00
CA GLY A 32 -16.24 -1.12 -46.42
C GLY A 32 -17.14 0.05 -46.80
N PHE A 33 -16.54 1.07 -47.43
CA PHE A 33 -16.92 1.41 -48.81
C PHE A 33 -15.79 2.19 -49.49
N ALA A 34 -15.28 1.60 -50.58
CA ALA A 34 -14.36 2.22 -51.50
C ALA A 34 -15.15 2.92 -52.62
N ALA A 35 -14.83 4.17 -52.95
CA ALA A 35 -15.12 4.74 -54.27
C ALA A 35 -14.33 6.05 -54.51
N LEU A 36 -13.17 5.89 -55.15
CA LEU A 36 -12.62 6.63 -56.29
C LEU A 36 -13.21 8.03 -56.62
N ALA A 37 -12.38 9.09 -56.54
CA ALA A 37 -12.07 9.98 -57.68
C ALA A 37 -11.21 11.21 -57.29
N ALA A 38 -10.00 11.24 -57.85
CA ALA A 38 -9.23 12.38 -58.39
C ALA A 38 -9.29 13.78 -57.72
N ALA A 39 -8.14 14.21 -57.17
CA ALA A 39 -7.42 15.42 -57.58
C ALA A 39 -6.20 15.66 -56.67
N THR A 40 -5.00 15.65 -57.24
CA THR A 40 -3.81 16.28 -56.65
C THR A 40 -3.62 17.62 -57.36
N PRO A 41 -3.38 18.71 -56.63
CA PRO A 41 -1.99 19.16 -56.56
C PRO A 41 -1.53 19.68 -55.18
N ALA A 42 -0.25 19.40 -54.96
CA ALA A 42 0.80 20.07 -54.19
C ALA A 42 0.50 21.33 -53.32
N ALA A 43 1.22 21.34 -52.19
CA ALA A 43 1.73 22.50 -51.45
C ALA A 43 0.80 23.18 -50.42
N ALA A 44 0.73 22.58 -49.24
CA ALA A 44 0.88 23.30 -47.97
C ALA A 44 1.19 22.28 -46.85
N GLN A 45 2.47 22.03 -46.61
CA GLN A 45 2.94 21.38 -45.38
C GLN A 45 2.74 22.37 -44.22
N GLY A 46 1.49 22.54 -43.78
CA GLY A 46 1.12 23.31 -42.62
C GLY A 46 1.18 22.43 -41.38
N ALA A 47 2.30 22.54 -40.65
CA ALA A 47 2.45 22.26 -39.22
C ALA A 47 1.66 21.06 -38.67
N GLN A 48 2.31 19.90 -38.61
CA GLN A 48 1.99 18.94 -37.55
C GLN A 48 2.27 19.65 -36.22
N PRO A 49 1.28 19.90 -35.35
CA PRO A 49 1.62 20.18 -33.97
C PRO A 49 2.26 18.88 -33.49
N ALA A 50 3.56 18.94 -33.22
CA ALA A 50 4.22 17.99 -32.35
C ALA A 50 3.47 18.09 -31.02
N GLY A 51 2.40 17.31 -30.90
CA GLY A 51 1.66 17.13 -29.67
C GLY A 51 2.69 16.62 -28.69
N ALA A 52 3.14 17.51 -27.82
CA ALA A 52 3.96 17.17 -26.68
C ALA A 52 3.32 15.93 -26.06
N ALA A 53 4.06 14.81 -26.12
CA ALA A 53 3.70 13.62 -25.39
C ALA A 53 3.70 14.05 -23.92
N ALA A 54 2.52 14.45 -23.43
CA ALA A 54 2.29 14.75 -22.03
C ALA A 54 2.53 13.42 -21.33
N THR A 55 3.71 13.28 -20.73
CA THR A 55 4.07 12.15 -19.88
C THR A 55 3.02 12.12 -18.78
N ALA A 56 2.02 11.26 -18.94
CA ALA A 56 0.97 11.08 -17.95
C ALA A 56 1.62 10.53 -16.69
N VAL A 57 1.93 11.42 -15.74
CA VAL A 57 2.37 11.04 -14.41
C VAL A 57 1.17 10.39 -13.74
N ALA A 58 1.15 9.05 -13.74
CA ALA A 58 0.12 8.31 -13.04
C ALA A 58 0.18 8.68 -11.54
N PRO A 59 -0.96 9.02 -10.91
CA PRO A 59 -0.99 9.40 -9.50
C PRO A 59 -0.47 8.24 -8.65
N ARG A 60 0.60 8.51 -7.90
CA ARG A 60 1.21 7.54 -6.98
C ARG A 60 0.39 7.51 -5.69
N PRO A 61 0.02 6.33 -5.17
CA PRO A 61 -0.71 6.25 -3.92
C PRO A 61 0.13 6.84 -2.78
N VAL A 62 -0.48 7.73 -1.99
CA VAL A 62 0.14 8.31 -0.79
C VAL A 62 0.01 7.32 0.37
N ASP A 63 1.06 7.21 1.19
CA ASP A 63 1.05 6.31 2.33
C ASP A 63 0.06 6.77 3.41
N ARG A 64 -0.62 5.80 4.05
CA ARG A 64 -1.63 6.07 5.08
C ARG A 64 -0.98 6.14 6.45
N ILE A 65 -1.33 7.15 7.24
CA ILE A 65 -0.92 7.25 8.64
C ILE A 65 -1.79 6.32 9.49
N VAL A 66 -1.17 5.42 10.24
CA VAL A 66 -1.86 4.43 11.11
C VAL A 66 -1.87 4.90 12.56
N ALA A 67 -0.82 5.58 13.01
CA ALA A 67 -0.71 6.11 14.37
C ALA A 67 0.17 7.36 14.43
N VAL A 68 -0.02 8.20 15.45
CA VAL A 68 0.83 9.36 15.76
C VAL A 68 1.33 9.21 17.19
N VAL A 69 2.64 9.32 17.38
CA VAL A 69 3.31 9.19 18.68
C VAL A 69 4.04 10.48 18.97
N ASN A 70 3.58 11.25 19.95
CA ASN A 70 4.06 12.61 20.28
C ASN A 70 4.13 13.51 19.04
N SER A 71 5.26 13.51 18.33
CA SER A 71 5.49 14.33 17.14
C SER A 71 5.84 13.53 15.88
N GLU A 72 5.91 12.19 15.94
CA GLU A 72 6.24 11.31 14.82
C GLU A 72 5.03 10.49 14.35
N ALA A 73 4.77 10.47 13.04
CA ALA A 73 3.72 9.65 12.44
C ALA A 73 4.25 8.26 12.02
N ILE A 74 3.51 7.20 12.36
CA ILE A 74 3.76 5.83 11.90
C ILE A 74 2.91 5.58 10.65
N THR A 75 3.55 5.19 9.56
CA THR A 75 2.92 4.94 8.26
C THR A 75 2.60 3.46 8.05
N ALA A 76 1.69 3.14 7.14
CA ALA A 76 1.25 1.77 6.87
C ALA A 76 2.38 0.93 6.26
N SER A 77 3.18 1.51 5.36
CA SER A 77 4.35 0.81 4.80
C SER A 77 5.39 0.47 5.88
N GLU A 78 5.56 1.33 6.88
CA GLU A 78 6.53 1.12 7.95
C GLU A 78 6.12 0.00 8.90
N LEU A 79 4.83 -0.04 9.24
CA LEU A 79 4.25 -1.15 9.99
C LEU A 79 4.44 -2.47 9.23
N ALA A 80 4.14 -2.49 7.94
CA ALA A 80 4.32 -3.68 7.10
C ALA A 80 5.79 -4.15 7.02
N LEU A 81 6.75 -3.21 6.95
CA LEU A 81 8.17 -3.52 7.00
C LEU A 81 8.57 -4.15 8.34
N ARG A 82 8.12 -3.57 9.46
CA ARG A 82 8.41 -4.07 10.80
C ARG A 82 7.77 -5.43 11.05
N MET A 83 6.55 -5.65 10.56
CA MET A 83 5.90 -6.97 10.60
C MET A 83 6.72 -8.03 9.86
N LYS A 84 7.20 -7.73 8.64
CA LYS A 84 8.06 -8.68 7.89
C LYS A 84 9.35 -9.02 8.65
N VAL A 85 9.95 -8.06 9.34
CA VAL A 85 11.14 -8.31 10.18
C VAL A 85 10.79 -9.21 11.35
N ALA A 86 9.71 -8.91 12.07
CA ALA A 86 9.23 -9.71 13.18
C ALA A 86 8.91 -11.14 12.73
N GLU A 87 8.14 -11.33 11.66
CA GLU A 87 7.84 -12.64 11.09
C GLU A 87 9.08 -13.45 10.72
N ARG A 88 10.12 -12.81 10.17
CA ARG A 88 11.40 -13.50 9.91
C ARG A 88 12.07 -13.95 11.21
N GLN A 89 12.02 -13.11 12.24
CA GLN A 89 12.62 -13.41 13.55
C GLN A 89 11.85 -14.48 14.33
N LEU A 90 10.52 -14.52 14.22
CA LEU A 90 9.68 -15.58 14.79
C LEU A 90 9.95 -16.92 14.09
N ARG A 91 10.03 -16.90 12.76
CA ARG A 91 10.42 -18.08 11.96
C ARG A 91 11.81 -18.59 12.32
N ALA A 92 12.77 -17.68 12.51
CA ALA A 92 14.13 -18.05 12.93
C ALA A 92 14.16 -18.69 14.32
N GLN A 93 13.28 -18.23 15.23
CA GLN A 93 13.15 -18.78 16.58
C GLN A 93 12.29 -20.05 16.65
N ASN A 94 11.76 -20.54 15.52
CA ASN A 94 10.83 -21.69 15.48
C ASN A 94 9.62 -21.55 16.43
N ILE A 95 9.17 -20.31 16.67
CA ILE A 95 7.98 -20.04 17.47
C ILE A 95 6.77 -20.05 16.54
N GLU A 96 5.71 -20.73 16.95
CA GLU A 96 4.45 -20.73 16.22
C GLU A 96 3.91 -19.31 16.10
N ALA A 97 3.72 -18.85 14.86
CA ALA A 97 3.38 -17.47 14.57
C ALA A 97 2.01 -17.14 15.21
N PRO A 98 1.94 -16.10 16.09
CA PRO A 98 0.67 -15.61 16.61
C PRO A 98 -0.26 -15.18 15.47
N PRO A 99 -1.59 -15.14 15.71
CA PRO A 99 -2.53 -14.64 14.72
C PRO A 99 -2.14 -13.22 14.26
N THR A 100 -2.30 -12.96 12.96
CA THR A 100 -1.78 -11.75 12.30
C THR A 100 -2.25 -10.46 12.95
N ASP A 101 -3.52 -10.38 13.37
CA ASP A 101 -4.07 -9.23 14.13
C ASP A 101 -3.30 -8.96 15.43
N VAL A 102 -2.95 -10.01 16.17
CA VAL A 102 -2.23 -9.88 17.44
C VAL A 102 -0.78 -9.50 17.19
N LEU A 103 -0.14 -10.08 16.16
CA LEU A 103 1.22 -9.73 15.77
C LEU A 103 1.30 -8.26 15.34
N GLU A 104 0.36 -7.79 14.53
CA GLU A 104 0.27 -6.39 14.10
C GLU A 104 0.18 -5.45 15.30
N LYS A 105 -0.74 -5.73 16.23
CA LYS A 105 -0.88 -4.97 17.49
C LYS A 105 0.43 -4.95 18.27
N GLN A 106 1.04 -6.11 18.50
CA GLN A 106 2.28 -6.22 19.28
C GLN A 106 3.44 -5.44 18.64
N VAL A 107 3.58 -5.53 17.31
CA VAL A 107 4.62 -4.80 16.58
C VAL A 107 4.36 -3.31 16.65
N LEU A 108 3.12 -2.86 16.47
CA LEU A 108 2.75 -1.45 16.56
C LEU A 108 3.04 -0.88 17.96
N GLU A 109 2.61 -1.57 19.01
CA GLU A 109 2.89 -1.19 20.41
C GLU A 109 4.41 -1.07 20.65
N ARG A 110 5.19 -2.02 20.15
CA ARG A 110 6.65 -1.97 20.26
C ARG A 110 7.23 -0.75 19.53
N MET A 111 6.77 -0.47 18.31
CA MET A 111 7.20 0.71 17.56
C MET A 111 6.88 2.01 18.28
N ILE A 112 5.72 2.11 18.94
CA ILE A 112 5.31 3.29 19.71
C ILE A 112 6.27 3.53 20.86
N VAL A 113 6.57 2.49 21.66
CA VAL A 113 7.47 2.59 22.81
C VAL A 113 8.89 2.95 22.37
N ASP A 114 9.42 2.27 21.36
CA ASP A 114 10.78 2.53 20.87
C ASP A 114 10.91 3.97 20.34
N ARG A 115 9.90 4.48 19.60
CA ARG A 115 9.90 5.86 19.10
C ARG A 115 9.77 6.89 20.21
N ALA A 116 8.90 6.66 21.17
CA ALA A 116 8.75 7.55 22.32
C ALA A 116 10.07 7.68 23.08
N GLN A 117 10.80 6.58 23.27
CA GLN A 117 12.11 6.57 23.92
C GLN A 117 13.17 7.31 23.09
N LEU A 118 13.23 7.07 21.79
CA LEU A 118 14.14 7.80 20.90
C LEU A 118 13.84 9.29 20.87
N GLN A 119 12.56 9.67 20.90
CA GLN A 119 12.17 11.07 20.97
C GLN A 119 12.58 11.70 22.31
N ALA A 120 12.29 11.04 23.43
CA ALA A 120 12.71 11.53 24.75
C ALA A 120 14.24 11.69 24.83
N ALA A 121 15.01 10.77 24.26
CA ALA A 121 16.46 10.88 24.18
C ALA A 121 16.91 12.10 23.34
N ARG A 122 16.28 12.31 22.18
CA ARG A 122 16.53 13.49 21.32
C ARG A 122 16.20 14.80 22.03
N ASP A 123 15.08 14.85 22.75
CA ASP A 123 14.64 16.03 23.51
C ASP A 123 15.56 16.32 24.69
N ALA A 124 16.13 15.27 25.30
CA ALA A 124 17.18 15.38 26.32
C ALA A 124 18.57 15.76 25.76
N GLY A 125 18.69 16.00 24.46
CA GLY A 125 19.95 16.36 23.80
C GLY A 125 20.89 15.19 23.52
N ILE A 126 20.46 13.94 23.76
CA ILE A 126 21.24 12.74 23.45
C ILE A 126 21.01 12.40 21.97
N ARG A 127 22.04 12.63 21.14
CA ARG A 127 22.06 12.23 19.73
C ARG A 127 22.89 10.97 19.59
N VAL A 128 22.33 9.94 18.96
CA VAL A 128 23.06 8.72 18.61
C VAL A 128 23.73 8.96 17.26
N ASP A 129 24.96 9.49 17.30
CA ASP A 129 25.81 9.52 16.12
C ASP A 129 26.27 8.09 15.82
N ASN A 130 25.98 7.60 14.60
CA ASN A 130 26.50 6.32 14.12
C ASN A 130 27.92 6.59 13.59
N ALA A 131 28.93 6.08 14.30
CA ALA A 131 30.32 6.05 13.86
C ALA A 131 30.61 4.81 13.01
#